data_AF-A0A7C7UH04-F1
#
_entry.id   AF-A0A7C7UH04-F1
#
_cell.length_a   1.000
_cell.length_b   1.000
_cell.length_c   1.000
_cell.angle_alpha   90.00
_cell.angle_beta   90.00
_cell.angle_gamma   90.00
#
_symmetry.space_group_name_H-M   'P 1'
#
loop_
_entity.id
_entity.type
_entity.pdbx_description
1 polymer ?
#
loop_
_entity_poly.entity_id
_entity_poly.type
_entity_poly.pdbx_seq_one_letter_code
_entity_poly.pdbx_strand_id
1 'polypeptide(L)'
;FHSSWKEYHRVLKQRNAALRRASRESEIEVWNKPLAEQAETITLQRQRYLEQLQPILQDFAGKLFSIDVALEYQTGWNRERSLPEALQRNLPGDRERGFTSSGPHRAELRMTCEGIPVQEKLSRGQKKLLVCAMLLAQSAHLRESTGKTPVILVDDLAEELDQAHRDRLLCLLQDTGAQIFITSTGKDLVPLRGWESYKVFHVEHGQVTEVV
;
A
#
# COMPACT_ATOMS: atom_id res chain seq x y z
N PHE A 1 2.60 -10.51 11.14
CA PHE A 1 2.86 -10.23 9.72
C PHE A 1 4.25 -10.63 9.26
N HIS A 2 5.32 -9.95 9.68
CA HIS A 2 6.68 -10.16 9.13
C HIS A 2 7.18 -11.62 9.18
N SER A 3 7.01 -12.30 10.31
CA SER A 3 7.39 -13.71 10.47
C SER A 3 6.65 -14.62 9.47
N SER A 4 5.33 -14.50 9.40
CA SER A 4 4.50 -15.25 8.46
C SER A 4 4.85 -14.94 7.00
N TRP A 5 5.11 -13.67 6.68
CA TRP A 5 5.52 -13.25 5.34
C TRP A 5 6.86 -13.85 4.92
N LYS A 6 7.87 -13.84 5.81
CA LYS A 6 9.18 -14.46 5.56
C LYS A 6 9.04 -15.96 5.34
N GLU A 7 8.29 -16.63 6.21
CA GLU A 7 8.09 -18.07 6.13
C GLU A 7 7.32 -18.47 4.86
N TYR A 8 6.28 -17.72 4.51
CA TYR A 8 5.54 -17.90 3.27
C TYR A 8 6.45 -17.82 2.04
N HIS A 9 7.31 -16.79 1.95
CA HIS A 9 8.22 -16.64 0.81
C HIS A 9 9.27 -17.74 0.75
N ARG A 10 9.75 -18.21 1.92
CA ARG A 10 10.67 -19.34 2.02
C ARG A 10 10.02 -20.61 1.45
N VAL A 11 8.81 -20.96 1.91
CA VAL A 11 8.07 -22.15 1.46
C VAL A 11 7.70 -22.03 -0.02
N LEU A 12 7.22 -20.87 -0.47
CA LEU A 12 6.90 -20.59 -1.87
C LEU A 12 8.12 -20.80 -2.78
N LYS A 13 9.30 -20.35 -2.34
CA LYS A 13 10.56 -20.55 -3.07
C LYS A 13 10.90 -22.03 -3.20
N GLN A 14 10.72 -22.83 -2.15
CA GLN A 14 10.96 -24.27 -2.18
C GLN A 14 9.97 -24.99 -3.10
N ARG A 15 8.67 -24.69 -3.00
CA ARG A 15 7.65 -25.22 -3.92
C ARG A 15 7.96 -24.89 -5.37
N ASN A 16 8.30 -23.64 -5.68
CA ASN A 16 8.66 -23.21 -7.03
C ASN A 16 9.96 -23.86 -7.54
N ALA A 17 10.91 -24.17 -6.64
CA ALA A 17 12.09 -24.93 -7.01
C ALA A 17 11.75 -26.39 -7.39
N ALA A 18 10.85 -27.04 -6.64
CA ALA A 18 10.36 -28.38 -6.97
C ALA A 18 9.60 -28.40 -8.31
N LEU A 19 8.75 -27.39 -8.57
CA LEU A 19 8.06 -27.23 -9.85
C LEU A 19 9.03 -27.13 -11.03
N ARG A 20 10.05 -26.24 -10.95
CA ARG A 20 11.05 -26.07 -12.03
C ARG A 20 11.94 -27.30 -12.26
N ARG A 21 12.13 -28.14 -11.23
CA ARG A 21 12.89 -29.40 -11.35
C ARG A 21 12.06 -30.54 -11.93
N ALA A 22 10.80 -30.30 -12.27
CA ALA A 22 9.85 -31.34 -12.68
C ALA A 22 9.76 -32.50 -11.66
N SER A 23 9.88 -32.18 -10.36
CA SER A 23 9.78 -33.13 -9.26
C SER A 23 8.49 -33.97 -9.32
N ARG A 24 8.48 -35.10 -8.61
CA ARG A 24 7.26 -35.90 -8.43
C ARG A 24 6.19 -35.05 -7.74
N GLU A 25 4.92 -35.33 -8.04
CA GLU A 25 3.79 -34.62 -7.44
C GLU A 25 3.83 -34.66 -5.91
N SER A 26 4.10 -35.83 -5.33
CA SER A 26 4.26 -36.00 -3.89
C SER A 26 5.33 -35.10 -3.27
N GLU A 27 6.43 -34.81 -3.97
CA GLU A 27 7.49 -33.90 -3.49
C GLU A 27 7.06 -32.43 -3.51
N ILE A 28 6.18 -32.05 -4.45
CA ILE A 28 5.63 -30.70 -4.54
C ILE A 28 4.56 -30.50 -3.47
N GLU A 29 3.72 -31.52 -3.24
CA GLU A 29 2.61 -31.46 -2.29
C GLU A 29 3.03 -31.31 -0.83
N VAL A 30 4.24 -31.75 -0.44
CA VAL A 30 4.80 -31.53 0.91
C VAL A 30 4.76 -30.05 1.30
N TRP A 31 4.86 -29.14 0.32
CA TRP A 31 4.86 -27.70 0.55
C TRP A 31 3.46 -27.08 0.65
N ASN A 32 2.39 -27.79 0.25
CA ASN A 32 1.05 -27.20 0.15
C ASN A 32 0.51 -26.77 1.52
N LYS A 33 0.59 -27.64 2.53
CA LYS A 33 0.12 -27.35 3.90
C LYS A 33 0.86 -26.17 4.55
N PRO A 34 2.21 -26.18 4.67
CA PRO A 34 2.93 -25.05 5.29
C PRO A 34 2.75 -23.75 4.49
N LEU A 35 2.59 -23.83 3.17
CA LEU A 35 2.29 -22.65 2.35
C LEU A 35 0.90 -22.08 2.68
N ALA A 36 -0.10 -22.95 2.83
CA ALA A 36 -1.47 -22.57 3.12
C ALA A 36 -1.63 -21.93 4.51
N GLU A 37 -1.02 -22.50 5.55
CA GLU A 37 -1.08 -21.97 6.92
C GLU A 37 -0.56 -20.51 6.99
N GLN A 38 0.58 -20.25 6.35
CA GLN A 38 1.13 -18.89 6.30
C GLN A 38 0.30 -17.97 5.40
N ALA A 39 -0.24 -18.50 4.30
CA ALA A 39 -1.07 -17.73 3.39
C ALA A 39 -2.35 -17.20 4.04
N GLU A 40 -3.05 -18.06 4.79
CA GLU A 40 -4.27 -17.69 5.51
C GLU A 40 -3.98 -16.61 6.55
N THR A 41 -2.88 -16.77 7.30
CA THR A 41 -2.44 -15.77 8.29
C THR A 41 -2.17 -14.40 7.65
N ILE A 42 -1.43 -14.37 6.53
CA ILE A 42 -1.15 -13.13 5.78
C ILE A 42 -2.42 -12.50 5.24
N THR A 43 -3.29 -13.31 4.64
CA THR A 43 -4.56 -12.85 4.08
C THR A 43 -5.46 -12.24 5.15
N LEU A 44 -5.62 -12.89 6.30
CA LEU A 44 -6.42 -12.36 7.40
C LEU A 44 -5.85 -11.04 7.94
N GLN A 45 -4.53 -10.95 8.08
CA GLN A 45 -3.88 -9.72 8.54
C GLN A 45 -4.05 -8.56 7.55
N ARG A 46 -3.96 -8.82 6.23
CA ARG A 46 -4.20 -7.81 5.19
C ARG A 46 -5.65 -7.35 5.15
N GLN A 47 -6.60 -8.27 5.28
CA GLN A 47 -8.03 -7.92 5.32
C GLN A 47 -8.35 -7.03 6.51
N ARG A 48 -7.90 -7.42 7.72
CA ARG A 48 -8.06 -6.59 8.93
C ARG A 48 -7.45 -5.21 8.79
N TYR A 49 -6.25 -5.12 8.19
CA TYR A 49 -5.62 -3.84 7.94
C TYR A 49 -6.45 -2.95 7.03
N LEU A 50 -6.96 -3.50 5.91
CA LEU A 50 -7.77 -2.75 4.96
C LEU A 50 -9.14 -2.36 5.54
N GLU A 51 -9.76 -3.22 6.35
CA GLU A 51 -10.99 -2.92 7.09
C GLU A 51 -10.80 -1.72 8.04
N GLN A 52 -9.66 -1.66 8.72
CA GLN A 52 -9.31 -0.54 9.61
C GLN A 52 -8.93 0.74 8.82
N LEU A 53 -8.25 0.58 7.68
CA LEU A 53 -7.81 1.70 6.86
C LEU A 53 -8.97 2.35 6.10
N GLN A 54 -9.96 1.57 5.67
CA GLN A 54 -11.11 2.02 4.87
C GLN A 54 -11.80 3.29 5.41
N PRO A 55 -12.26 3.36 6.67
CA PRO A 55 -12.93 4.57 7.18
C PRO A 55 -11.99 5.78 7.25
N ILE A 56 -10.72 5.56 7.57
CA ILE A 56 -9.71 6.63 7.67
C ILE A 56 -9.40 7.19 6.28
N LEU A 57 -9.22 6.31 5.29
CA LEU A 57 -9.04 6.71 3.89
C LEU A 57 -10.24 7.50 3.38
N GLN A 58 -11.45 7.04 3.71
CA GLN A 58 -12.69 7.67 3.30
C GLN A 58 -12.81 9.10 3.84
N ASP A 59 -12.41 9.35 5.09
CA ASP A 59 -12.34 10.69 5.68
C ASP A 59 -11.34 11.61 4.94
N PHE A 60 -10.11 11.15 4.72
CA PHE A 60 -9.10 11.95 4.00
C PHE A 60 -9.45 12.18 2.53
N ALA A 61 -10.01 11.18 1.85
CA ALA A 61 -10.46 11.31 0.47
C ALA A 61 -11.61 12.33 0.35
N GLY A 62 -12.57 12.28 1.28
CA GLY A 62 -13.66 13.26 1.38
C GLY A 62 -13.15 14.69 1.55
N LYS A 63 -12.17 14.90 2.45
CA LYS A 63 -11.55 16.20 2.73
C LYS A 63 -10.70 16.74 1.57
N LEU A 64 -9.97 15.88 0.87
CA LEU A 64 -9.07 16.30 -0.21
C LEU A 64 -9.82 16.56 -1.52
N PHE A 65 -10.62 15.61 -1.98
CA PHE A 65 -11.21 15.64 -3.32
C PHE A 65 -12.66 15.15 -3.40
N SER A 66 -13.31 14.91 -2.25
CA SER A 66 -14.76 14.68 -2.13
C SER A 66 -15.28 13.51 -2.97
N ILE A 67 -14.53 12.41 -3.02
CA ILE A 67 -14.93 11.17 -3.69
C ILE A 67 -14.77 10.00 -2.73
N ASP A 68 -15.78 9.13 -2.73
CA ASP A 68 -15.76 7.88 -1.98
C ASP A 68 -14.91 6.82 -2.67
N VAL A 69 -14.07 6.15 -1.89
CA VAL A 69 -13.14 5.14 -2.40
C VAL A 69 -13.29 3.87 -1.57
N ALA A 70 -13.72 2.79 -2.22
CA ALA A 70 -13.81 1.47 -1.62
C ALA A 70 -12.55 0.65 -1.87
N LEU A 71 -12.00 0.05 -0.82
CA LEU A 71 -10.89 -0.90 -0.86
C LEU A 71 -11.44 -2.33 -0.90
N GLU A 72 -11.01 -3.11 -1.89
CA GLU A 72 -11.35 -4.53 -2.01
C GLU A 72 -10.07 -5.37 -2.08
N TYR A 73 -9.95 -6.34 -1.17
CA TYR A 73 -8.83 -7.28 -1.16
C TYR A 73 -9.18 -8.57 -1.91
N GLN A 74 -8.50 -8.80 -3.02
CA GLN A 74 -8.57 -10.07 -3.74
C GLN A 74 -7.42 -10.97 -3.30
N THR A 75 -7.75 -12.15 -2.76
CA THR A 75 -6.79 -13.00 -2.04
C THR A 75 -5.69 -13.62 -2.93
N GLY A 76 -5.86 -13.61 -4.25
CA GLY A 76 -4.93 -14.26 -5.20
C GLY A 76 -5.23 -15.75 -5.42
N TRP A 77 -6.41 -16.22 -5.01
CA TRP A 77 -7.00 -17.51 -5.35
C TRP A 77 -8.53 -17.43 -5.16
N ASN A 78 -9.29 -18.35 -5.74
CA ASN A 78 -10.74 -18.40 -5.55
C ASN A 78 -11.08 -18.82 -4.10
N ARG A 79 -11.75 -17.94 -3.35
CA ARG A 79 -12.16 -18.17 -1.95
C ARG A 79 -13.30 -19.16 -1.78
N GLU A 80 -13.99 -19.57 -2.84
CA GLU A 80 -14.96 -20.68 -2.82
C GLU A 80 -14.28 -22.01 -2.46
N ARG A 81 -12.95 -22.05 -2.46
CA ARG A 81 -12.14 -23.21 -2.12
C ARG A 81 -11.07 -22.86 -1.12
N SER A 82 -10.64 -23.87 -0.36
CA SER A 82 -9.44 -23.76 0.45
C SER A 82 -8.21 -23.58 -0.45
N LEU A 83 -7.17 -22.93 0.05
CA LEU A 83 -5.94 -22.76 -0.71
C LEU A 83 -5.28 -24.11 -1.08
N PRO A 84 -5.25 -25.14 -0.21
CA PRO A 84 -4.77 -26.47 -0.60
C PRO A 84 -5.49 -27.05 -1.82
N GLU A 85 -6.81 -26.97 -1.89
CA GLU A 85 -7.59 -27.42 -3.06
C GLU A 85 -7.26 -26.62 -4.32
N ALA A 86 -7.08 -25.30 -4.18
CA ALA A 86 -6.67 -24.45 -5.30
C ALA A 86 -5.26 -24.81 -5.80
N LEU A 87 -4.32 -25.09 -4.89
CA LEU A 87 -2.95 -25.50 -5.23
C LEU A 87 -2.92 -26.86 -5.94
N GLN A 88 -3.74 -27.81 -5.51
CA GLN A 88 -3.84 -29.13 -6.14
C GLN A 88 -4.47 -29.03 -7.53
N ARG A 89 -5.58 -28.31 -7.67
CA ARG A 89 -6.24 -28.11 -8.97
C ARG A 89 -5.34 -27.42 -9.98
N ASN A 90 -4.55 -26.43 -9.54
CA ASN A 90 -3.70 -25.65 -10.43
C ASN A 90 -2.33 -26.32 -10.67
N LEU A 91 -2.05 -27.46 -10.04
CA LEU A 91 -0.76 -28.13 -10.13
C LEU A 91 -0.32 -28.45 -11.58
N PRO A 92 -1.17 -28.97 -12.48
CA PRO A 92 -0.74 -29.24 -13.86
C PRO A 92 -0.19 -27.99 -14.56
N GLY A 93 -0.92 -26.87 -14.50
CA GLY A 93 -0.47 -25.61 -15.09
C GLY A 93 0.71 -24.97 -14.34
N ASP A 94 0.79 -25.14 -13.02
CA ASP A 94 1.93 -24.69 -12.23
C ASP A 94 3.21 -25.45 -12.60
N ARG A 95 3.12 -26.75 -12.94
CA ARG A 95 4.24 -27.57 -13.42
C ARG A 95 4.74 -27.08 -14.77
N GLU A 96 3.84 -26.80 -15.71
CA GLU A 96 4.19 -26.25 -17.03
C GLU A 96 4.90 -24.90 -16.93
N ARG A 97 4.42 -24.02 -16.04
CA ARG A 97 4.97 -22.66 -15.87
C ARG A 97 6.20 -22.61 -14.96
N GLY A 98 6.40 -23.61 -14.10
CA GLY A 98 7.47 -23.63 -13.11
C GLY A 98 7.27 -22.67 -11.92
N PHE A 99 6.03 -22.22 -11.66
CA PHE A 99 5.72 -21.38 -10.51
C PHE A 99 4.29 -21.58 -9.99
N THR A 100 4.11 -21.32 -8.70
CA THR A 100 2.83 -21.38 -8.00
C THR A 100 1.92 -20.24 -8.45
N SER A 101 0.70 -20.54 -8.89
CA SER A 101 -0.25 -19.51 -9.37
C SER A 101 -1.29 -19.07 -8.34
N SER A 102 -1.30 -19.64 -7.14
CA SER A 102 -2.32 -19.37 -6.12
C SER A 102 -1.71 -19.02 -4.76
N GLY A 103 -2.25 -17.99 -4.13
CA GLY A 103 -1.86 -17.53 -2.79
C GLY A 103 -1.66 -16.02 -2.70
N PRO A 104 -1.36 -15.48 -1.51
CA PRO A 104 -1.31 -14.04 -1.27
C PRO A 104 -0.21 -13.28 -2.02
N HIS A 105 0.75 -13.96 -2.67
CA HIS A 105 1.69 -13.31 -3.59
C HIS A 105 1.05 -12.90 -4.93
N ARG A 106 -0.15 -13.44 -5.22
CA ARG A 106 -0.99 -13.07 -6.38
C ARG A 106 -2.18 -12.20 -5.96
N ALA A 107 -2.23 -11.78 -4.70
CA ALA A 107 -3.30 -10.94 -4.21
C ALA A 107 -3.26 -9.55 -4.86
N GLU A 108 -4.43 -8.97 -5.05
CA GLU A 108 -4.60 -7.62 -5.59
C GLU A 108 -5.37 -6.77 -4.59
N LEU A 109 -4.98 -5.50 -4.48
CA LEU A 109 -5.80 -4.47 -3.85
C LEU A 109 -6.51 -3.73 -4.97
N ARG A 110 -7.84 -3.88 -5.04
CA ARG A 110 -8.67 -3.08 -5.93
C ARG A 110 -9.21 -1.88 -5.20
N MET A 111 -9.28 -0.78 -5.92
CA MET A 111 -9.85 0.47 -5.43
C MET A 111 -10.90 0.91 -6.44
N THR A 112 -12.10 1.21 -5.95
CA THR A 112 -13.22 1.62 -6.81
C THR A 112 -13.90 2.87 -6.26
N CYS A 113 -14.45 3.67 -7.18
CA CYS A 113 -15.36 4.77 -6.89
C CYS A 113 -16.69 4.44 -7.55
N GLU A 114 -17.77 4.33 -6.77
CA GLU A 114 -19.11 3.97 -7.29
C GLU A 114 -19.10 2.67 -8.11
N GLY A 115 -18.24 1.70 -7.73
CA GLY A 115 -18.07 0.43 -8.45
C GLY A 115 -17.18 0.48 -9.69
N ILE A 116 -16.67 1.65 -10.08
CA ILE A 116 -15.77 1.82 -11.24
C ILE A 116 -14.31 1.86 -10.74
N PRO A 117 -13.36 1.15 -11.37
CA PRO A 117 -11.94 1.21 -11.00
C PRO A 117 -11.42 2.65 -10.95
N VAL A 118 -10.65 2.99 -9.91
CA VAL A 118 -10.07 4.34 -9.76
C VAL A 118 -9.15 4.73 -10.93
N GLN A 119 -8.56 3.74 -11.60
CA GLN A 119 -7.73 3.93 -12.78
C GLN A 119 -8.52 4.49 -13.97
N GLU A 120 -9.80 4.15 -14.06
CA GLU A 120 -10.70 4.55 -15.14
C GLU A 120 -11.47 5.82 -14.77
N LYS A 121 -11.97 5.90 -13.53
CA LYS A 121 -12.83 7.00 -13.07
C LYS A 121 -12.05 8.29 -12.77
N LEU A 122 -10.89 8.20 -12.12
CA LEU A 122 -10.21 9.38 -11.59
C LEU A 122 -9.32 10.06 -12.64
N SER A 123 -9.32 11.39 -12.61
CA SER A 123 -8.34 12.19 -13.36
C SER A 123 -6.91 11.95 -12.82
N ARG A 124 -5.89 12.38 -13.58
CA ARG A 124 -4.49 12.28 -13.12
C ARG A 124 -4.26 13.00 -11.79
N GLY A 125 -4.85 14.19 -11.60
CA GLY A 125 -4.75 14.95 -10.34
C GLY A 125 -5.47 14.25 -9.18
N GLN A 126 -6.66 13.69 -9.43
CA GLN A 126 -7.40 12.95 -8.40
C GLN A 126 -6.69 11.66 -7.97
N LYS A 127 -6.01 10.97 -8.89
CA LYS A 127 -5.17 9.81 -8.53
C LYS A 127 -4.03 10.20 -7.60
N LYS A 128 -3.40 11.35 -7.82
CA LYS A 128 -2.36 11.87 -6.92
C LYS A 128 -2.94 12.20 -5.54
N LEU A 129 -4.09 12.87 -5.49
CA LEU A 129 -4.79 13.16 -4.24
C LEU A 129 -5.21 11.90 -3.50
N LEU A 130 -5.63 10.85 -4.21
CA LEU A 130 -5.88 9.54 -3.62
C LEU A 130 -4.61 8.96 -2.98
N VAL A 131 -3.46 9.05 -3.64
CA VAL A 131 -2.18 8.61 -3.05
C VAL A 131 -1.86 9.42 -1.78
N CYS A 132 -2.06 10.73 -1.78
CA CYS A 132 -1.90 11.58 -0.59
C CYS A 132 -2.87 11.17 0.52
N ALA A 133 -4.15 10.93 0.20
CA ALA A 133 -5.15 10.46 1.16
C ALA A 133 -4.76 9.11 1.77
N MET A 134 -4.24 8.18 0.96
CA MET A 134 -3.72 6.90 1.43
C MET A 134 -2.51 7.07 2.35
N LEU A 135 -1.58 7.99 2.05
CA LEU A 135 -0.44 8.26 2.92
C LEU A 135 -0.89 8.80 4.28
N LEU A 136 -1.79 9.78 4.29
CA LEU A 136 -2.36 10.37 5.50
C LEU A 136 -3.14 9.33 6.32
N ALA A 137 -3.95 8.50 5.66
CA ALA A 137 -4.70 7.43 6.30
C ALA A 137 -3.78 6.40 6.97
N GLN A 138 -2.68 6.03 6.30
CA GLN A 138 -1.68 5.13 6.87
C GLN A 138 -0.95 5.76 8.06
N SER A 139 -0.62 7.05 7.99
CA SER A 139 -0.01 7.79 9.11
C SER A 139 -0.93 7.81 10.34
N ALA A 140 -2.22 8.15 10.13
CA ALA A 140 -3.22 8.15 11.18
C ALA A 140 -3.45 6.75 11.77
N HIS A 141 -3.60 5.73 10.92
CA HIS A 141 -3.73 4.33 11.36
C HIS A 141 -2.54 3.85 12.18
N LEU A 142 -1.32 4.21 11.78
CA LEU A 142 -0.11 3.86 12.52
C LEU A 142 -0.10 4.52 13.91
N ARG A 143 -0.47 5.80 13.98
CA ARG A 143 -0.58 6.54 15.24
C ARG A 143 -1.63 5.92 16.16
N GLU A 144 -2.81 5.58 15.64
CA GLU A 144 -3.88 4.94 16.41
C GLU A 144 -3.51 3.55 16.91
N SER A 145 -2.87 2.74 16.05
CA SER A 145 -2.56 1.34 16.37
C SER A 145 -1.30 1.16 17.24
N THR A 146 -0.39 2.13 17.24
CA THR A 146 0.92 2.00 17.94
C THR A 146 1.24 3.13 18.91
N GLY A 147 0.47 4.23 18.90
CA GLY A 147 0.79 5.45 19.64
C GLY A 147 1.98 6.23 19.08
N LYS A 148 2.56 5.81 17.95
CA LYS A 148 3.73 6.44 17.33
C LYS A 148 3.32 7.28 16.14
N THR A 149 3.71 8.55 16.15
CA THR A 149 3.56 9.43 14.99
C THR A 149 4.76 9.23 14.05
N PRO A 150 4.55 8.89 12.76
CA PRO A 150 5.65 8.75 11.81
C PRO A 150 6.24 10.10 11.40
N VAL A 151 7.45 10.07 10.85
CA VAL A 151 7.97 11.18 10.03
C VAL A 151 7.37 11.04 8.62
N ILE A 152 6.85 12.14 8.08
CA ILE A 152 6.28 12.17 6.73
C ILE A 152 7.28 12.86 5.79
N LEU A 153 7.56 12.20 4.67
CA LEU A 153 8.40 12.73 3.61
C LEU A 153 7.52 12.98 2.39
N VAL A 154 7.52 14.22 1.90
CA VAL A 154 6.74 14.64 0.73
C VAL A 154 7.72 15.14 -0.32
N ASP A 155 7.81 14.41 -1.42
CA ASP A 155 8.70 14.76 -2.53
C ASP A 155 7.96 15.55 -3.61
N ASP A 156 8.54 16.65 -4.07
CA ASP A 156 8.06 17.52 -5.16
C ASP A 156 6.57 17.87 -5.09
N LEU A 157 6.10 18.28 -3.90
CA LEU A 157 4.69 18.60 -3.62
C LEU A 157 4.07 19.60 -4.64
N ALA A 158 4.89 20.49 -5.17
CA ALA A 158 4.46 21.65 -5.95
C ALA A 158 4.07 21.34 -7.40
N GLU A 159 4.71 20.37 -8.05
CA GLU A 159 4.50 20.08 -9.47
C GLU A 159 3.24 19.22 -9.70
N GLU A 160 2.64 18.76 -8.62
CA GLU A 160 1.73 17.64 -8.63
C GLU A 160 0.25 18.04 -8.57
N LEU A 161 -0.06 19.21 -7.98
CA LEU A 161 -1.40 19.63 -7.56
C LEU A 161 -1.69 21.10 -7.86
N ASP A 162 -2.96 21.43 -8.15
CA ASP A 162 -3.40 22.82 -8.15
C ASP A 162 -3.35 23.44 -6.75
N GLN A 163 -3.39 24.77 -6.71
CA GLN A 163 -3.20 25.54 -5.47
C GLN A 163 -4.21 25.17 -4.38
N ALA A 164 -5.50 25.01 -4.72
CA ALA A 164 -6.54 24.73 -3.74
C ALA A 164 -6.33 23.36 -3.08
N HIS A 165 -6.00 22.34 -3.87
CA HIS A 165 -5.73 21.01 -3.35
C HIS A 165 -4.42 20.96 -2.54
N ARG A 166 -3.39 21.69 -2.98
CA ARG A 166 -2.12 21.80 -2.26
C ARG A 166 -2.29 22.44 -0.89
N ASP A 167 -3.05 23.53 -0.80
CA ASP A 167 -3.34 24.21 0.47
C ASP A 167 -4.10 23.28 1.43
N ARG A 168 -5.10 22.54 0.93
CA ARG A 168 -5.82 21.52 1.73
C ARG A 168 -4.90 20.42 2.24
N LEU A 169 -4.03 19.90 1.37
CA LEU A 169 -3.07 18.88 1.76
C LEU A 169 -2.10 19.37 2.83
N LEU A 170 -1.60 20.61 2.72
CA LEU A 170 -0.74 21.23 3.74
C LEU A 170 -1.45 21.38 5.09
N CYS A 171 -2.73 21.78 5.10
CA CYS A 171 -3.51 21.82 6.34
C CYS A 171 -3.65 20.43 6.97
N LEU A 172 -4.02 19.42 6.18
CA LEU A 172 -4.17 18.05 6.69
C LEU A 172 -2.85 17.46 7.18
N LEU A 173 -1.76 17.78 6.50
CA LEU A 173 -0.40 17.43 6.91
C LEU A 173 -0.08 18.04 8.27
N GLN A 174 -0.34 19.34 8.45
CA GLN A 174 -0.15 20.02 9.73
C GLN A 174 -0.95 19.36 10.87
N ASP A 175 -2.21 19.01 10.61
CA ASP A 175 -3.11 18.38 11.59
C ASP A 175 -2.65 16.99 12.05
N THR A 176 -1.75 16.33 11.29
CA THR A 176 -1.19 15.05 11.71
C THR A 176 -0.32 15.16 12.98
N GLY A 177 0.23 16.36 13.26
CA GLY A 177 1.23 16.56 14.30
C GLY A 177 2.54 15.79 14.06
N ALA A 178 2.76 15.29 12.83
CA ALA A 178 3.99 14.63 12.44
C ALA A 178 5.12 15.63 12.21
N GLN A 179 6.37 15.15 12.29
CA GLN A 179 7.48 15.86 11.68
C GLN A 179 7.44 15.63 10.16
N ILE A 180 7.49 16.70 9.38
CA ILE A 180 7.24 16.67 7.95
C ILE A 180 8.40 17.31 7.21
N PHE A 181 8.93 16.60 6.21
CA PHE A 181 9.92 17.11 5.26
C PHE A 181 9.27 17.24 3.90
N ILE A 182 9.37 18.42 3.30
CA ILE A 182 8.79 18.72 1.98
C ILE A 182 9.92 19.21 1.08
N THR A 183 10.07 18.61 -0.10
CA THR A 183 10.91 19.15 -1.17
C THR A 183 10.04 19.94 -2.16
N SER A 184 10.61 21.01 -2.71
CA SER A 184 9.95 21.86 -3.69
C SER A 184 10.97 22.69 -4.47
N THR A 185 10.66 22.97 -5.73
CA THR A 185 11.45 23.84 -6.61
C THR A 185 11.32 25.33 -6.27
N GLY A 186 10.36 25.72 -5.42
CA GLY A 186 10.17 27.12 -5.05
C GLY A 186 9.40 27.28 -3.74
N LYS A 187 9.84 28.22 -2.90
CA LYS A 187 9.24 28.49 -1.58
C LYS A 187 7.76 28.88 -1.67
N ASP A 188 7.38 29.67 -2.68
CA ASP A 188 6.01 30.15 -2.86
C ASP A 188 5.01 29.04 -3.19
N LEU A 189 5.50 27.88 -3.62
CA LEU A 189 4.68 26.72 -3.92
C LEU A 189 4.27 25.96 -2.65
N VAL A 190 4.93 26.20 -1.53
CA VAL A 190 4.59 25.59 -0.24
C VAL A 190 4.26 26.72 0.75
N PRO A 191 3.06 27.32 0.64
CA PRO A 191 2.66 28.37 1.56
C PRO A 191 2.42 27.77 2.96
N LEU A 192 3.44 27.83 3.82
CA LEU A 192 3.40 27.33 5.21
C LEU A 192 2.63 28.29 6.16
N ARG A 193 1.53 28.87 5.69
CA ARG A 193 0.68 29.75 6.50
C ARG A 193 0.08 28.95 7.65
N GLY A 194 0.21 29.46 8.88
CA GLY A 194 -0.28 28.79 10.08
C GLY A 194 0.69 27.75 10.67
N TRP A 195 1.83 27.48 10.03
CA TRP A 195 2.88 26.64 10.59
C TRP A 195 3.74 27.48 11.53
N GLU A 196 3.64 27.21 12.84
CA GLU A 196 4.33 27.98 13.88
C GLU A 196 5.84 27.69 13.95
N SER A 197 6.25 26.47 13.56
CA SER A 197 7.64 26.01 13.63
C SER A 197 8.00 25.25 12.37
N TYR A 198 8.79 25.86 11.49
CA TYR A 198 9.37 25.23 10.33
C TYR A 198 10.78 25.79 10.07
N LYS A 199 11.57 25.03 9.33
CA LYS A 199 12.86 25.46 8.79
C LYS A 199 12.86 25.30 7.29
N VAL A 200 13.58 26.17 6.59
CA VAL A 200 13.77 26.05 5.15
C VAL A 200 15.24 25.82 4.87
N PHE A 201 15.52 24.84 4.03
CA PHE A 201 16.87 24.52 3.60
C PHE A 201 16.98 24.69 2.09
N HIS A 202 18.04 25.36 1.64
CA HIS A 202 18.43 25.40 0.25
C HIS A 202 19.43 24.27 -0.03
N VAL A 203 19.20 23.52 -1.11
CA VAL A 203 20.05 22.40 -1.52
C VAL A 203 20.64 22.69 -2.89
N GLU A 204 21.96 22.80 -2.95
CA GLU A 204 22.71 23.09 -4.18
C GLU A 204 24.00 22.27 -4.20
N HIS A 205 24.29 21.60 -5.32
CA HIS A 205 25.49 20.76 -5.49
C HIS A 205 25.75 19.74 -4.35
N GLY A 206 24.68 19.20 -3.76
CA GLY A 206 24.75 18.25 -2.65
C GLY A 206 25.04 18.88 -1.27
N GLN A 207 25.09 20.20 -1.18
CA GLN A 207 25.22 20.93 0.08
C GLN A 207 23.84 21.42 0.55
N VAL A 208 23.61 21.36 1.86
CA VAL A 208 22.35 21.77 2.51
C VAL A 208 22.64 22.97 3.41
N THR A 209 21.95 24.07 3.19
CA THR A 209 22.11 25.32 3.97
C THR A 209 20.77 25.79 4.50
N GLU A 210 20.71 26.16 5.79
CA GLU A 210 19.49 26.72 6.39
C GLU A 210 19.31 28.18 5.94
N VAL A 211 18.12 28.50 5.43
CA VAL A 211 17.78 29.85 4.93
C VAL A 211 16.63 30.49 5.70
N VAL A 212 15.87 29.72 6.48
CA VAL A 212 14.86 30.17 7.46
C VAL A 212 14.88 29.24 8.65
#